data_AF-A0A833LFN2-F1
#
_entry.id   AF-A0A833LFN2-F1
#
_cell.length_a   1.000
_cell.length_b   1.000
_cell.length_c   1.000
_cell.angle_alpha   90.00
_cell.angle_beta   90.00
_cell.angle_gamma   90.00
#
_symmetry.space_group_name_H-M   'P 1'
#
loop_
_entity.id
_entity.type
_entity.pdbx_description
1 polymer ?
#
loop_
_entity_poly.entity_id
_entity_poly.type
_entity_poly.pdbx_seq_one_letter_code
_entity_poly.pdbx_strand_id
1 'polypeptide(L)'
;GMVRTYLDWLIELPWALPAEEPIDLGEARRVLDEDHYGLDKIKRRIVEYLAVRKLAPEGKAPILCFVGPPGVGKTSLGQSIARAMGRKFVRVSLGGVHDEAEIRGHRRTYVGALPGNIIQGIRRAGARNCVMMLDEIDKLGAGIQGDPSAALLEVLDPEQNSTFRDNYLAVPFDLSRVVFITTANVLDTIPGPLRDRMEIISLSGYTDSEKLEIAKRYLVRRQLEANGLSADRAEITDEALRGIIDRYTREAGVRSLEREIGRALRSAAVEIAEGRTAAIRIDAGDLGTILGPERFDNEVAMRTTVPGVATGLAWTPVGGDILFVEATRIPGSGRLILTGQLGDVMKESAQAALSLVKSRLDLLRIDPALLEKSDIHI
;
A
#
# COMPACT_ATOMS: atom_id res chain seq x y z
N GLY A 1 33.82 24.61 -8.04
CA GLY A 1 32.72 23.92 -7.34
C GLY A 1 31.82 23.21 -8.33
N MET A 2 30.90 23.94 -8.96
CA MET A 2 29.83 23.40 -9.83
C MET A 2 30.31 22.44 -10.94
N VAL A 3 31.36 22.78 -11.69
CA VAL A 3 31.87 21.90 -12.77
C VAL A 3 32.40 20.57 -12.23
N ARG A 4 33.04 20.58 -11.06
CA ARG A 4 33.54 19.36 -10.42
C ARG A 4 32.37 18.46 -10.03
N THR A 5 31.36 18.99 -9.34
CA THR A 5 30.17 18.22 -8.96
C THR A 5 29.46 17.63 -10.18
N TYR A 6 29.40 18.38 -11.29
CA TYR A 6 28.85 17.85 -12.55
C TYR A 6 29.68 16.69 -13.11
N LEU A 7 31.00 16.80 -13.12
CA LEU A 7 31.89 15.71 -13.55
C LEU A 7 31.78 14.50 -12.62
N ASP A 8 31.67 14.71 -11.31
CA ASP A 8 31.46 13.64 -10.33
C ASP A 8 30.16 12.86 -10.66
N TRP A 9 29.07 13.57 -10.95
CA TRP A 9 27.82 12.94 -11.39
C TRP A 9 27.98 12.14 -12.69
N LEU A 10 28.67 12.69 -13.69
CA LEU A 10 28.89 11.96 -14.95
C LEU A 10 29.76 10.71 -14.75
N ILE A 11 30.78 10.76 -13.90
CA ILE A 11 31.68 9.62 -13.67
C ILE A 11 30.98 8.51 -12.87
N GLU A 12 30.15 8.87 -11.91
CA GLU A 12 29.45 7.90 -11.05
C GLU A 12 28.24 7.23 -11.72
N LEU A 13 27.73 7.78 -12.81
CA LEU A 13 26.58 7.18 -13.51
C LEU A 13 26.98 5.90 -14.27
N PRO A 14 26.17 4.83 -14.19
CA PRO A 14 26.43 3.58 -14.90
C PRO A 14 26.04 3.71 -16.39
N TRP A 15 26.94 4.22 -17.22
CA TRP A 15 26.71 4.35 -18.67
C TRP A 15 26.67 3.00 -19.40
N ALA A 16 27.54 2.07 -19.00
CA ALA A 16 27.63 0.75 -19.61
C ALA A 16 26.51 -0.17 -19.10
N LEU A 17 25.95 -0.98 -20.00
CA LEU A 17 25.02 -2.04 -19.60
C LEU A 17 25.78 -3.20 -18.96
N PRO A 18 25.31 -3.70 -17.80
CA PRO A 18 25.75 -4.99 -17.30
C PRO A 18 25.38 -6.10 -18.29
N ALA A 19 26.08 -7.24 -18.20
CA ALA A 19 25.68 -8.44 -18.92
C ALA A 19 24.24 -8.84 -18.53
N GLU A 20 23.43 -9.19 -19.53
CA GLU A 20 22.04 -9.58 -19.30
C GLU A 20 21.96 -11.07 -18.97
N GLU A 21 21.48 -11.38 -17.76
CA GLU A 21 21.21 -12.75 -17.35
C GLU A 21 19.80 -13.17 -17.80
N PRO A 22 19.64 -14.40 -18.32
CA PRO A 22 18.34 -14.90 -18.73
C PRO A 22 17.43 -15.10 -17.52
N ILE A 23 16.18 -14.67 -17.63
CA ILE A 23 15.18 -14.85 -16.56
C ILE A 23 14.88 -16.33 -16.36
N ASP A 24 15.08 -16.83 -15.14
CA ASP A 24 14.66 -18.18 -14.74
C ASP A 24 13.26 -18.13 -14.09
N LEU A 25 12.28 -18.72 -14.78
CA LEU A 25 10.89 -18.75 -14.31
C LEU A 25 10.68 -19.77 -13.18
N GLY A 26 11.55 -20.77 -13.05
CA GLY A 26 11.54 -21.71 -11.92
C GLY A 26 12.00 -21.00 -10.65
N GLU A 27 13.13 -20.31 -10.74
CA GLU A 27 13.66 -19.50 -9.63
C GLU A 27 12.72 -18.34 -9.25
N ALA A 28 12.10 -17.67 -10.23
CA ALA A 28 11.14 -16.62 -9.97
C ALA A 28 9.95 -17.10 -9.12
N ARG A 29 9.40 -18.29 -9.41
CA ARG A 29 8.33 -18.90 -8.59
C ARG A 29 8.81 -19.15 -7.17
N ARG A 30 9.99 -19.77 -7.03
CA ARG A 30 10.59 -20.08 -5.73
C ARG A 30 10.78 -18.83 -4.88
N VAL A 31 11.34 -17.77 -5.46
CA VAL A 31 11.55 -16.47 -4.81
C VAL A 31 10.25 -15.83 -4.35
N LEU A 32 9.21 -15.83 -5.21
CA LEU A 32 7.91 -15.26 -4.88
C LEU A 32 7.20 -16.05 -3.77
N ASP A 33 7.30 -17.38 -3.77
CA ASP A 33 6.71 -18.25 -2.75
C ASP A 33 7.43 -18.19 -1.41
N GLU A 34 8.76 -18.02 -1.44
CA GLU A 34 9.57 -17.82 -0.24
C GLU A 34 9.21 -16.49 0.45
N ASP A 35 9.12 -15.39 -0.31
CA ASP A 35 8.96 -14.05 0.25
C ASP A 35 7.52 -13.69 0.64
N HIS A 36 6.53 -14.34 0.04
CA HIS A 36 5.12 -13.98 0.21
C HIS A 36 4.24 -15.19 0.47
N TYR A 37 3.45 -15.11 1.53
CA TYR A 37 2.42 -16.11 1.82
C TYR A 37 1.16 -15.84 0.99
N GLY A 38 0.57 -16.88 0.40
CA GLY A 38 -0.63 -16.77 -0.44
C GLY A 38 -0.36 -15.98 -1.73
N LEU A 39 -1.28 -15.07 -2.08
CA LEU A 39 -1.20 -14.21 -3.28
C LEU A 39 -1.08 -14.97 -4.61
N ASP A 40 -1.62 -16.19 -4.71
CA ASP A 40 -1.39 -17.09 -5.87
C ASP A 40 -1.73 -16.44 -7.21
N LYS A 41 -2.86 -15.70 -7.28
CA LYS A 41 -3.28 -14.99 -8.49
C LYS A 41 -2.26 -13.92 -8.91
N ILE A 42 -1.70 -13.18 -7.94
CA ILE A 42 -0.74 -12.10 -8.16
C ILE A 42 0.62 -12.69 -8.56
N LYS A 43 1.09 -13.71 -7.84
CA LYS A 43 2.34 -14.42 -8.18
C LYS A 43 2.30 -15.00 -9.59
N ARG A 44 1.19 -15.65 -9.95
CA ARG A 44 0.98 -16.15 -11.32
C ARG A 44 1.09 -15.02 -12.35
N ARG A 45 0.48 -13.86 -12.08
CA ARG A 45 0.53 -12.72 -12.98
C ARG A 45 1.94 -12.14 -13.15
N ILE A 46 2.71 -12.08 -12.06
CA ILE A 46 4.13 -11.69 -12.11
C ILE A 46 4.94 -12.68 -12.95
N VAL A 47 4.70 -13.98 -12.82
CA VAL A 47 5.38 -15.00 -13.63
C VAL A 47 5.01 -14.88 -15.11
N GLU A 48 3.75 -14.61 -15.44
CA GLU A 48 3.30 -14.31 -16.83
C GLU A 48 4.05 -13.10 -17.39
N TYR A 49 4.15 -12.01 -16.63
CA TYR A 49 4.91 -10.81 -16.99
C TYR A 49 6.39 -11.12 -17.26
N LEU A 50 7.03 -11.88 -16.37
CA LEU A 50 8.43 -12.28 -16.51
C LEU A 50 8.65 -13.21 -17.72
N ALA A 51 7.68 -14.07 -18.04
CA ALA A 51 7.74 -14.94 -19.22
C ALA A 51 7.71 -14.12 -20.53
N VAL A 52 6.85 -13.10 -20.61
CA VAL A 52 6.81 -12.19 -21.77
C VAL A 52 8.15 -11.46 -21.93
N ARG A 53 8.72 -10.93 -20.84
CA ARG A 53 10.04 -10.28 -20.87
C ARG A 53 11.17 -11.24 -21.25
N LYS A 54 11.08 -12.51 -20.88
CA LYS A 54 12.06 -13.53 -21.30
C LYS A 54 12.03 -13.75 -22.81
N LEU A 55 10.85 -13.76 -23.41
CA LEU A 55 10.65 -13.96 -24.85
C LEU A 55 10.97 -12.71 -25.67
N ALA A 56 10.66 -11.53 -25.14
CA ALA A 56 10.91 -10.24 -25.78
C ALA A 56 11.61 -9.27 -24.80
N PRO A 57 12.94 -9.39 -24.62
CA PRO A 57 13.70 -8.54 -23.69
C PRO A 57 13.63 -7.05 -24.03
N GLU A 58 13.54 -6.74 -25.33
CA GLU A 58 13.38 -5.37 -25.87
C GLU A 58 11.91 -5.04 -26.19
N GLY A 59 10.99 -5.95 -25.88
CA GLY A 59 9.57 -5.78 -26.15
C GLY A 59 8.95 -4.70 -25.27
N LYS A 60 7.91 -4.06 -25.80
CA LYS A 60 7.05 -3.14 -25.06
C LYS A 60 6.17 -3.91 -24.09
N ALA A 61 6.74 -4.34 -22.97
CA ALA A 61 5.96 -4.90 -21.88
C ALA A 61 5.22 -3.77 -21.15
N PRO A 62 3.94 -3.94 -20.78
CA PRO A 62 3.21 -2.95 -20.01
C PRO A 62 3.87 -2.75 -18.64
N ILE A 63 3.68 -1.57 -18.05
CA ILE A 63 4.27 -1.25 -16.75
C ILE A 63 3.41 -1.88 -15.67
N LEU A 64 3.98 -2.71 -14.81
CA LEU A 64 3.22 -3.29 -13.70
C LEU A 64 2.85 -2.19 -12.70
N CYS A 65 1.57 -2.09 -12.36
CA CYS A 65 1.06 -1.20 -11.33
C CYS A 65 0.39 -1.99 -10.22
N PHE A 66 0.98 -2.03 -9.03
CA PHE A 66 0.35 -2.65 -7.87
C PHE A 66 -0.54 -1.64 -7.15
N VAL A 67 -1.84 -1.93 -7.08
CA VAL A 67 -2.85 -1.08 -6.45
C VAL A 67 -3.44 -1.80 -5.25
N GLY A 68 -3.52 -1.14 -4.10
CA GLY A 68 -4.18 -1.71 -2.92
C GLY A 68 -3.90 -0.90 -1.66
N PRO A 69 -4.50 -1.26 -0.52
CA PRO A 69 -4.31 -0.51 0.72
C PRO A 69 -2.84 -0.50 1.19
N PRO A 70 -2.46 0.38 2.13
CA PRO A 70 -1.13 0.37 2.71
C PRO A 70 -0.85 -0.92 3.48
N GLY A 71 0.39 -1.40 3.44
CA GLY A 71 0.80 -2.58 4.21
C GLY A 71 0.44 -3.94 3.58
N VAL A 72 -0.03 -3.98 2.33
CA VAL A 72 -0.31 -5.24 1.61
C VAL A 72 0.90 -5.86 0.91
N GLY A 73 2.12 -5.34 1.10
CA GLY A 73 3.33 -5.94 0.50
C GLY A 73 3.65 -5.53 -0.93
N LYS A 74 3.10 -4.40 -1.43
CA LYS A 74 3.40 -3.89 -2.78
C LYS A 74 4.90 -3.69 -3.02
N THR A 75 5.60 -3.10 -2.06
CA THR A 75 7.06 -2.88 -2.13
C THR A 75 7.86 -4.16 -2.05
N SER A 76 7.46 -5.11 -1.20
CA SER A 76 8.14 -6.39 -1.10
C SER A 76 7.97 -7.23 -2.37
N LEU A 77 6.85 -7.14 -3.08
CA LEU A 77 6.68 -7.78 -4.40
C LEU A 77 7.66 -7.22 -5.43
N GLY A 78 7.84 -5.89 -5.47
CA GLY A 78 8.84 -5.26 -6.35
C GLY A 78 10.27 -5.72 -6.06
N GLN A 79 10.61 -5.91 -4.78
CA GLN A 79 11.90 -6.47 -4.35
C GLN A 79 12.06 -7.93 -4.77
N SER A 80 11.03 -8.76 -4.62
CA SER A 80 11.06 -10.16 -5.07
C SER A 80 11.19 -10.27 -6.57
N ILE A 81 10.56 -9.38 -7.35
CA ILE A 81 10.75 -9.30 -8.81
C ILE A 81 12.21 -8.97 -9.14
N ALA A 82 12.80 -7.98 -8.48
CA ALA A 82 14.20 -7.63 -8.69
C ALA A 82 15.15 -8.80 -8.35
N ARG A 83 14.89 -9.48 -7.23
CA ARG A 83 15.64 -10.68 -6.80
C ARG A 83 15.51 -11.81 -7.82
N ALA A 84 14.30 -12.08 -8.30
CA ALA A 84 14.03 -13.10 -9.32
C ALA A 84 14.69 -12.78 -10.68
N MET A 85 14.91 -11.51 -10.99
CA MET A 85 15.59 -11.07 -12.21
C MET A 85 17.11 -10.92 -12.05
N GLY A 86 17.67 -11.11 -10.84
CA GLY A 86 19.09 -10.83 -10.56
C GLY A 86 19.45 -9.34 -10.71
N ARG A 87 18.47 -8.43 -10.64
CA ARG A 87 18.66 -6.99 -10.89
C ARG A 87 18.67 -6.21 -9.57
N LYS A 88 19.41 -5.08 -9.55
CA LYS A 88 19.39 -4.16 -8.41
C LYS A 88 18.00 -3.54 -8.27
N PHE A 89 17.51 -3.44 -7.04
CA PHE A 89 16.24 -2.80 -6.72
C PHE A 89 16.50 -1.37 -6.23
N VAL A 90 15.77 -0.40 -6.77
CA VAL A 90 15.73 0.97 -6.25
C VAL A 90 14.30 1.45 -6.14
N ARG A 91 14.00 2.16 -5.05
CA ARG A 91 12.70 2.80 -4.84
C ARG A 91 12.83 4.32 -4.97
N VAL A 92 11.88 4.92 -5.68
CA VAL A 92 11.72 6.37 -5.83
C VAL A 92 10.30 6.70 -5.40
N SER A 93 10.15 7.57 -4.40
CA SER A 93 8.83 8.02 -3.94
C SER A 93 8.37 9.17 -4.81
N LEU A 94 7.14 9.07 -5.33
CA LEU A 94 6.44 10.14 -6.06
C LEU A 94 5.42 10.88 -5.19
N GLY A 95 5.22 10.41 -3.95
CA GLY A 95 4.34 11.07 -3.00
C GLY A 95 4.78 12.50 -2.69
N GLY A 96 3.91 13.47 -2.98
CA GLY A 96 4.19 14.89 -2.76
C GLY A 96 5.01 15.56 -3.87
N VAL A 97 5.24 14.86 -5.00
CA VAL A 97 5.86 15.48 -6.17
C VAL A 97 4.85 16.42 -6.83
N HIS A 98 5.26 17.68 -6.96
CA HIS A 98 4.44 18.74 -7.55
C HIS A 98 5.12 19.46 -8.71
N ASP A 99 6.42 19.22 -8.91
CA ASP A 99 7.20 19.86 -9.96
C ASP A 99 7.87 18.83 -10.87
N GLU A 100 7.88 19.14 -12.16
CA GLU A 100 8.60 18.41 -13.19
C GLU A 100 10.11 18.32 -12.90
N ALA A 101 10.67 19.37 -12.27
CA ALA A 101 12.08 19.41 -11.90
C ALA A 101 12.47 18.31 -10.90
N GLU A 102 11.53 17.77 -10.13
CA GLU A 102 11.82 16.62 -9.26
C GLU A 102 12.08 15.34 -10.06
N ILE A 103 11.53 15.22 -11.27
CA ILE A 103 11.71 14.06 -12.15
C ILE A 103 12.89 14.28 -13.10
N ARG A 104 12.95 15.47 -13.74
CA ARG A 104 13.97 15.84 -14.76
C ARG A 104 15.16 16.63 -14.23
N GLY A 105 15.17 17.00 -12.95
CA GLY A 105 16.22 17.83 -12.36
C GLY A 105 16.11 19.31 -12.71
N HIS A 106 16.97 20.11 -12.08
CA HIS A 106 17.09 21.53 -12.36
C HIS A 106 18.19 21.80 -13.38
N ARG A 107 18.05 22.90 -14.14
CA ARG A 107 19.15 23.39 -14.98
C ARG A 107 20.37 23.69 -14.11
N ARG A 108 21.53 23.19 -14.51
CA ARG A 108 22.82 23.39 -13.81
C ARG A 108 23.17 24.84 -13.45
N THR A 109 22.62 25.80 -14.20
CA THR A 109 22.84 27.23 -13.96
C THR A 109 22.20 27.73 -12.67
N TYR A 110 21.26 26.99 -12.08
CA TYR A 110 20.59 27.37 -10.84
C TYR A 110 21.45 27.05 -9.62
N VAL A 111 21.38 27.93 -8.62
CA VAL A 111 22.06 27.72 -7.34
C VAL A 111 21.43 26.52 -6.65
N GLY A 112 22.25 25.54 -6.25
CA GLY A 112 21.78 24.31 -5.62
C GLY A 112 21.13 23.31 -6.58
N ALA A 113 21.33 23.45 -7.90
CA ALA A 113 20.77 22.52 -8.88
C ALA A 113 21.22 21.08 -8.63
N LEU A 114 20.27 20.16 -8.75
CA LEU A 114 20.46 18.72 -8.62
C LEU A 114 19.82 17.99 -9.82
N PRO A 115 20.33 16.81 -10.19
CA PRO A 115 19.64 15.91 -11.12
C PRO A 115 18.29 15.46 -10.55
N GLY A 116 17.40 15.04 -11.43
CA GLY A 116 16.08 14.52 -11.05
C GLY A 116 16.15 13.18 -10.35
N ASN A 117 15.07 12.84 -9.65
CA ASN A 117 14.94 11.64 -8.82
C ASN A 117 15.19 10.34 -9.60
N ILE A 118 14.93 10.33 -10.92
CA ILE A 118 15.21 9.19 -11.79
C ILE A 118 16.73 8.96 -11.90
N ILE A 119 17.49 9.98 -12.28
CA ILE A 119 18.96 9.91 -12.39
C ILE A 119 19.60 9.61 -11.03
N GLN A 120 19.10 10.24 -9.96
CA GLN A 120 19.55 9.93 -8.60
C GLN A 120 19.27 8.46 -8.24
N GLY A 121 18.12 7.92 -8.64
CA GLY A 121 17.77 6.51 -8.48
C GLY A 121 18.73 5.58 -9.20
N ILE A 122 19.08 5.88 -10.45
CA ILE A 122 20.05 5.10 -11.23
C ILE A 122 21.44 5.12 -10.58
N ARG A 123 21.91 6.30 -10.14
CA ARG A 123 23.18 6.40 -9.41
C ARG A 123 23.18 5.55 -8.14
N ARG A 124 22.11 5.59 -7.33
CA ARG A 124 21.98 4.74 -6.13
C ARG A 124 21.96 3.25 -6.45
N ALA A 125 21.33 2.86 -7.55
CA ALA A 125 21.28 1.46 -7.97
C ALA A 125 22.65 0.95 -8.46
N GLY A 126 23.48 1.83 -9.01
CA GLY A 126 24.79 1.50 -9.58
C GLY A 126 24.71 0.65 -10.85
N ALA A 127 23.51 0.49 -11.44
CA ALA A 127 23.28 -0.34 -12.62
C ALA A 127 22.13 0.24 -13.47
N ARG A 128 22.34 0.34 -14.78
CA ARG A 128 21.37 0.88 -15.74
C ARG A 128 20.21 -0.06 -16.07
N ASN A 129 20.33 -1.35 -15.76
CA ASN A 129 19.30 -2.37 -15.95
C ASN A 129 18.51 -2.68 -14.65
N CYS A 130 18.49 -1.76 -13.68
CA CYS A 130 17.84 -1.96 -12.39
C CYS A 130 16.31 -2.11 -12.51
N VAL A 131 15.70 -2.69 -11.48
CA VAL A 131 14.26 -2.57 -11.23
C VAL A 131 14.02 -1.30 -10.42
N MET A 132 13.34 -0.34 -11.03
CA MET A 132 12.98 0.93 -10.40
C MET A 132 11.50 0.93 -10.03
N MET A 133 11.22 0.99 -8.73
CA MET A 133 9.88 1.10 -8.19
C MET A 133 9.52 2.57 -7.96
N LEU A 134 8.49 3.04 -8.65
CA LEU A 134 7.89 4.37 -8.51
C LEU A 134 6.70 4.29 -7.55
N ASP A 135 6.92 4.73 -6.31
CA ASP A 135 5.99 4.56 -5.20
C ASP A 135 5.02 5.73 -5.05
N GLU A 136 3.76 5.46 -4.73
CA GLU A 136 2.70 6.47 -4.52
C GLU A 136 2.40 7.34 -5.75
N ILE A 137 2.30 6.73 -6.93
CA ILE A 137 1.97 7.43 -8.19
C ILE A 137 0.58 8.09 -8.17
N ASP A 138 -0.29 7.60 -7.29
CA ASP A 138 -1.64 8.11 -7.02
C ASP A 138 -1.65 9.43 -6.25
N LYS A 139 -0.50 9.87 -5.74
CA LYS A 139 -0.32 11.14 -5.02
C LYS A 139 0.41 12.20 -5.84
N LEU A 140 0.58 11.98 -7.15
CA LEU A 140 1.07 13.01 -8.05
C LEU A 140 0.08 14.17 -8.08
N GLY A 141 0.55 15.36 -7.70
CA GLY A 141 -0.25 16.57 -7.77
C GLY A 141 0.17 17.42 -8.96
N ALA A 142 -0.79 17.97 -9.69
CA ALA A 142 -0.50 19.03 -10.64
C ALA A 142 -0.05 20.28 -9.88
N GLY A 143 1.21 20.67 -10.01
CA GLY A 143 1.72 21.92 -9.45
C GLY A 143 1.46 23.11 -10.36
N ILE A 144 1.80 24.31 -9.86
CA ILE A 144 1.66 25.57 -10.59
C ILE A 144 2.74 25.71 -11.69
N GLN A 145 3.88 25.01 -11.55
CA GLN A 145 5.09 25.18 -12.38
C GLN A 145 5.30 24.10 -13.44
N GLY A 146 4.42 23.11 -13.57
CA GLY A 146 4.52 22.06 -14.58
C GLY A 146 3.65 20.84 -14.26
N ASP A 147 3.54 19.93 -15.22
CA ASP A 147 2.85 18.65 -15.03
C ASP A 147 3.89 17.52 -14.82
N PRO A 148 4.10 17.04 -13.58
CA PRO A 148 5.00 15.93 -13.33
C PRO A 148 4.57 14.65 -14.06
N SER A 149 3.29 14.51 -14.41
CA SER A 149 2.79 13.37 -15.18
C SER A 149 3.40 13.34 -16.59
N ALA A 150 3.59 14.51 -17.21
CA ALA A 150 4.21 14.62 -18.53
C ALA A 150 5.69 14.19 -18.51
N ALA A 151 6.43 14.53 -17.45
CA ALA A 151 7.80 14.03 -17.27
C ALA A 151 7.85 12.52 -17.04
N LEU A 152 6.92 11.97 -16.25
CA LEU A 152 6.85 10.52 -16.08
C LEU A 152 6.47 9.79 -17.36
N LEU A 153 5.62 10.38 -18.20
CA LEU A 153 5.30 9.80 -19.50
C LEU A 153 6.55 9.66 -20.37
N GLU A 154 7.43 10.66 -20.43
CA GLU A 154 8.71 10.53 -21.16
C GLU A 154 9.59 9.41 -20.60
N VAL A 155 9.68 9.30 -19.26
CA VAL A 155 10.49 8.27 -18.59
C VAL A 155 9.94 6.86 -18.84
N LEU A 156 8.62 6.73 -18.87
CA LEU A 156 7.93 5.45 -18.94
C LEU A 156 7.62 5.00 -20.38
N ASP A 157 7.63 5.91 -21.35
CA ASP A 157 7.35 5.60 -22.76
C ASP A 157 8.56 4.91 -23.41
N PRO A 158 8.42 3.64 -23.86
CA PRO A 158 9.53 2.91 -24.50
C PRO A 158 10.09 3.59 -25.75
N GLU A 159 9.30 4.46 -26.40
CA GLU A 159 9.76 5.20 -27.59
C GLU A 159 10.64 6.42 -27.25
N GLN A 160 10.53 6.95 -26.03
CA GLN A 160 11.22 8.19 -25.64
C GLN A 160 12.33 7.95 -24.62
N ASN A 161 12.19 6.92 -23.78
CA ASN A 161 13.06 6.70 -22.63
C ASN A 161 14.53 6.37 -22.98
N SER A 162 14.83 5.94 -24.21
CA SER A 162 16.19 5.72 -24.69
C SER A 162 16.98 7.02 -24.90
N THR A 163 16.28 8.15 -25.02
CA THR A 163 16.87 9.48 -25.23
C THR A 163 16.50 10.47 -24.11
N PHE A 164 16.06 9.96 -22.96
CA PHE A 164 15.62 10.77 -21.82
C PHE A 164 16.66 11.82 -21.46
N ARG A 165 16.23 13.07 -21.33
CA ARG A 165 17.13 14.21 -21.09
C ARG A 165 16.82 14.90 -19.77
N ASP A 166 17.66 14.62 -18.77
CA ASP A 166 17.66 15.35 -17.51
C ASP A 166 18.23 16.77 -17.70
N ASN A 167 17.58 17.77 -17.10
CA ASN A 167 17.94 19.19 -17.21
C ASN A 167 19.30 19.51 -16.57
N TYR A 168 19.70 18.74 -15.55
CA TYR A 168 21.00 18.88 -14.91
C TYR A 168 22.07 18.20 -15.77
N LEU A 169 21.86 16.96 -16.21
CA LEU A 169 22.84 16.26 -17.05
C LEU A 169 23.02 16.94 -18.41
N ALA A 170 21.92 17.44 -19.00
CA ALA A 170 21.84 18.05 -20.32
C ALA A 170 22.32 17.17 -21.49
N VAL A 171 22.57 15.89 -21.24
CA VAL A 171 22.92 14.84 -22.22
C VAL A 171 21.87 13.72 -22.18
N PRO A 172 21.61 13.03 -23.31
CA PRO A 172 20.69 11.90 -23.31
C PRO A 172 21.20 10.76 -22.41
N PHE A 173 20.31 10.19 -21.62
CA PHE A 173 20.58 9.02 -20.78
C PHE A 173 19.56 7.93 -21.10
N ASP A 174 20.04 6.78 -21.56
CA ASP A 174 19.19 5.68 -22.00
C ASP A 174 18.62 4.88 -20.82
N LEU A 175 17.30 4.95 -20.65
CA LEU A 175 16.53 4.25 -19.61
C LEU A 175 15.82 2.98 -20.14
N SER A 176 16.03 2.59 -21.40
CA SER A 176 15.28 1.49 -22.05
C SER A 176 15.40 0.14 -21.33
N ARG A 177 16.51 -0.08 -20.60
CA ARG A 177 16.78 -1.33 -19.85
C ARG A 177 16.30 -1.30 -18.39
N VAL A 178 15.80 -0.16 -17.92
CA VAL A 178 15.20 -0.04 -16.60
C VAL A 178 13.84 -0.73 -16.60
N VAL A 179 13.59 -1.56 -15.58
CA VAL A 179 12.27 -2.17 -15.38
C VAL A 179 11.50 -1.30 -14.41
N PHE A 180 10.50 -0.58 -14.92
CA PHE A 180 9.63 0.24 -14.09
C PHE A 180 8.49 -0.59 -13.49
N ILE A 181 8.27 -0.42 -12.19
CA ILE A 181 7.12 -0.93 -11.45
C ILE A 181 6.51 0.26 -10.72
N THR A 182 5.20 0.44 -10.79
CA THR A 182 4.51 1.53 -10.10
C THR A 182 3.65 0.99 -8.98
N THR A 183 3.40 1.81 -7.96
CA THR A 183 2.44 1.49 -6.91
C THR A 183 1.52 2.64 -6.59
N ALA A 184 0.30 2.28 -6.23
CA ALA A 184 -0.75 3.20 -5.84
C ALA A 184 -1.56 2.63 -4.68
N ASN A 185 -2.21 3.50 -3.92
CA ASN A 185 -3.25 3.08 -2.99
C ASN A 185 -4.63 3.12 -3.65
N VAL A 186 -4.89 4.15 -4.48
CA VAL A 186 -6.15 4.31 -5.20
C VAL A 186 -5.90 4.44 -6.70
N LEU A 187 -6.71 3.75 -7.51
CA LEU A 187 -6.58 3.77 -8.97
C LEU A 187 -7.11 5.07 -9.59
N ASP A 188 -8.16 5.65 -9.00
CA ASP A 188 -8.93 6.75 -9.59
C ASP A 188 -8.17 8.08 -9.63
N THR A 189 -7.13 8.24 -8.80
CA THR A 189 -6.32 9.46 -8.77
C THR A 189 -5.10 9.39 -9.70
N ILE A 190 -4.86 8.24 -10.35
CA ILE A 190 -3.77 8.10 -11.33
C ILE A 190 -4.18 8.81 -12.63
N PRO A 191 -3.32 9.66 -13.22
CA PRO A 191 -3.59 10.29 -14.51
C PRO A 191 -3.91 9.26 -15.61
N GLY A 192 -4.99 9.48 -16.36
CA GLY A 192 -5.45 8.58 -17.44
C GLY A 192 -4.36 8.16 -18.43
N PRO A 193 -3.54 9.09 -18.98
CA PRO A 193 -2.46 8.75 -19.92
C PRO A 193 -1.41 7.79 -19.34
N LEU A 194 -1.16 7.85 -18.03
CA LEU A 194 -0.26 6.93 -17.34
C LEU A 194 -0.95 5.58 -17.12
N ARG A 195 -2.20 5.61 -16.65
CA ARG A 195 -2.99 4.41 -16.38
C ARG A 195 -3.16 3.52 -17.61
N ASP A 196 -3.37 4.09 -18.79
CA ASP A 196 -3.56 3.35 -20.04
C ASP A 196 -2.32 2.54 -20.48
N ARG A 197 -1.15 2.90 -19.95
CA ARG A 197 0.14 2.21 -20.23
C ARG A 197 0.51 1.19 -19.14
N MET A 198 -0.34 1.05 -18.12
CA MET A 198 -0.10 0.18 -16.98
C MET A 198 -0.95 -1.08 -17.03
N GLU A 199 -0.35 -2.16 -16.58
CA GLU A 199 -1.05 -3.37 -16.22
C GLU A 199 -1.38 -3.34 -14.72
N ILE A 200 -2.68 -3.18 -14.42
CA ILE A 200 -3.15 -3.03 -13.04
C ILE A 200 -3.26 -4.40 -12.36
N ILE A 201 -2.53 -4.57 -11.26
CA ILE A 201 -2.62 -5.72 -10.36
C ILE A 201 -3.16 -5.23 -9.02
N SER A 202 -4.40 -5.62 -8.72
CA SER A 202 -5.05 -5.26 -7.46
C SER A 202 -4.69 -6.24 -6.34
N LEU A 203 -4.16 -5.72 -5.24
CA LEU A 203 -3.95 -6.43 -3.99
C LEU A 203 -5.07 -6.07 -3.02
N SER A 204 -5.84 -7.08 -2.63
CA SER A 204 -6.77 -6.96 -1.51
C SER A 204 -6.03 -6.97 -0.18
N GLY A 205 -6.76 -6.65 0.89
CA GLY A 205 -6.31 -6.94 2.25
C GLY A 205 -6.17 -8.45 2.52
N TYR A 206 -5.67 -8.75 3.70
CA TYR A 206 -5.49 -10.09 4.22
C TYR A 206 -6.59 -10.45 5.22
N THR A 207 -7.03 -11.71 5.19
CA THR A 207 -7.82 -12.32 6.27
C THR A 207 -6.98 -12.46 7.55
N ASP A 208 -7.61 -12.57 8.71
CA ASP A 208 -6.89 -12.69 9.97
C ASP A 208 -6.02 -13.95 10.04
N SER A 209 -6.47 -15.05 9.41
CA SER A 209 -5.66 -16.27 9.24
C SER A 209 -4.44 -16.05 8.35
N GLU A 210 -4.57 -15.26 7.27
CA GLU A 210 -3.42 -14.92 6.42
C GLU A 210 -2.46 -13.98 7.16
N LYS A 211 -2.98 -12.99 7.92
CA LYS A 211 -2.16 -12.10 8.75
C LYS A 211 -1.35 -12.87 9.78
N LEU A 212 -1.94 -13.88 10.42
CA LEU A 212 -1.24 -14.75 11.36
C LEU A 212 -0.07 -15.48 10.70
N GLU A 213 -0.30 -16.09 9.53
CA GLU A 213 0.76 -16.78 8.79
C GLU A 213 1.85 -15.83 8.32
N ILE A 214 1.48 -14.63 7.85
CA ILE A 214 2.44 -13.58 7.48
C ILE A 214 3.25 -13.13 8.69
N ALA A 215 2.61 -12.95 9.85
CA ALA A 215 3.28 -12.56 11.08
C ALA A 215 4.33 -13.59 11.50
N LYS A 216 3.96 -14.86 11.55
CA LYS A 216 4.82 -15.98 11.95
C LYS A 216 6.02 -16.14 11.04
N ARG A 217 5.79 -16.15 9.72
CA ARG A 217 6.84 -16.42 8.72
C ARG A 217 7.78 -15.25 8.51
N TYR A 218 7.27 -14.02 8.60
CA TYR A 218 8.00 -12.84 8.13
C TYR A 218 8.14 -11.76 9.18
N LEU A 219 7.04 -11.30 9.79
CA LEU A 219 7.07 -10.09 10.61
C LEU A 219 7.81 -10.29 11.93
N VAL A 220 7.58 -11.42 12.62
CA VAL A 220 8.25 -11.74 13.88
C VAL A 220 9.76 -11.83 13.67
N ARG A 221 10.21 -12.60 12.67
CA ARG A 221 11.64 -12.70 12.32
C ARG A 221 12.24 -11.33 12.02
N ARG A 222 11.59 -10.53 11.16
CA ARG A 222 12.08 -9.20 10.79
C ARG A 222 12.18 -8.27 11.99
N GLN A 223 11.20 -8.31 12.90
CA GLN A 223 11.22 -7.50 14.10
C GLN A 223 12.24 -8.02 15.13
N LEU A 224 12.47 -9.32 15.24
CA LEU A 224 13.55 -9.87 16.08
C LEU A 224 14.91 -9.33 15.62
N GLU A 225 15.22 -9.45 14.33
CA GLU A 225 16.45 -8.95 13.73
C GLU A 225 16.61 -7.43 13.94
N ALA A 226 15.55 -6.65 13.69
CA ALA A 226 15.55 -5.20 13.86
C ALA A 226 15.79 -4.75 15.31
N ASN A 227 15.42 -5.57 16.30
CA ASN A 227 15.63 -5.30 17.72
C ASN A 227 16.86 -6.00 18.31
N GLY A 228 17.68 -6.65 17.47
CA GLY A 228 18.87 -7.37 17.92
C GLY A 228 18.58 -8.59 18.80
N LEU A 229 17.38 -9.16 18.69
CA LEU A 229 16.95 -10.35 19.40
C LEU A 229 17.08 -11.59 18.51
N SER A 230 17.40 -12.71 19.13
CA SER A 230 17.40 -14.02 18.49
C SER A 230 16.17 -14.82 18.92
N ALA A 231 15.77 -15.82 18.12
CA ALA A 231 14.55 -16.60 18.35
C ALA A 231 14.59 -17.44 19.65
N ASP A 232 15.78 -17.72 20.18
CA ASP A 232 16.00 -18.37 21.48
C ASP A 232 15.78 -17.43 22.68
N ARG A 233 15.85 -16.11 22.46
CA ARG A 233 15.73 -15.10 23.51
C ARG A 233 14.36 -14.47 23.60
N ALA A 234 13.62 -14.41 22.50
CA ALA A 234 12.28 -13.84 22.49
C ALA A 234 11.36 -14.60 21.53
N GLU A 235 10.21 -15.03 22.04
CA GLU A 235 9.18 -15.73 21.29
C GLU A 235 7.82 -15.05 21.53
N ILE A 236 7.01 -14.91 20.48
CA ILE A 236 5.60 -14.51 20.58
C ILE A 236 4.75 -15.71 20.20
N THR A 237 3.84 -16.10 21.08
CA THR A 237 2.91 -17.22 20.83
C THR A 237 1.90 -16.90 19.73
N ASP A 238 1.35 -17.95 19.10
CA ASP A 238 0.28 -17.80 18.12
C ASP A 238 -0.96 -17.14 18.74
N GLU A 239 -1.26 -17.44 20.00
CA GLU A 239 -2.36 -16.85 20.78
C GLU A 239 -2.14 -15.34 20.99
N ALA A 240 -0.93 -14.92 21.36
CA ALA A 240 -0.57 -13.52 21.46
C ALA A 240 -0.67 -12.81 20.10
N LEU A 241 -0.20 -13.43 19.00
CA LEU A 241 -0.32 -12.86 17.66
C LEU A 241 -1.80 -12.67 17.25
N ARG A 242 -2.66 -13.66 17.52
CA ARG A 242 -4.12 -13.52 17.30
C ARG A 242 -4.70 -12.39 18.14
N GLY A 243 -4.29 -12.27 19.41
CA GLY A 243 -4.71 -11.17 20.28
C GLY A 243 -4.30 -9.79 19.73
N ILE A 244 -3.08 -9.65 19.20
CA ILE A 244 -2.62 -8.41 18.56
C ILE A 244 -3.48 -8.10 17.33
N ILE A 245 -3.74 -9.10 16.47
CA ILE A 245 -4.54 -8.93 15.26
C ILE A 245 -5.96 -8.46 15.61
N ASP A 246 -6.64 -9.13 16.55
CA ASP A 246 -8.04 -8.88 16.90
C ASP A 246 -8.23 -7.59 17.74
N ARG A 247 -7.36 -7.34 18.72
CA ARG A 247 -7.58 -6.30 19.76
C ARG A 247 -6.75 -5.03 19.62
N TYR A 248 -5.68 -5.08 18.84
CA TYR A 248 -4.72 -3.97 18.72
C TYR A 248 -4.52 -3.47 17.29
N THR A 249 -5.14 -4.11 16.30
CA THR A 249 -5.07 -3.67 14.89
C THR A 249 -6.45 -3.59 14.23
N ARG A 250 -6.62 -2.61 13.34
CA ARG A 250 -7.79 -2.48 12.46
C ARG A 250 -7.32 -1.94 11.11
N GLU A 251 -6.91 -2.84 10.23
CA GLU A 251 -6.38 -2.52 8.90
C GLU A 251 -6.54 -3.70 7.93
N ALA A 252 -6.52 -3.42 6.63
CA ALA A 252 -6.50 -4.45 5.59
C ALA A 252 -5.12 -5.12 5.41
N GLY A 253 -4.04 -4.35 5.61
CA GLY A 253 -2.65 -4.82 5.50
C GLY A 253 -2.09 -5.36 6.82
N VAL A 254 -0.76 -5.34 6.94
CA VAL A 254 -0.04 -5.78 8.15
C VAL A 254 0.92 -4.72 8.73
N ARG A 255 0.75 -3.44 8.37
CA ARG A 255 1.67 -2.37 8.77
C ARG A 255 1.56 -2.04 10.26
N SER A 256 0.34 -1.93 10.77
CA SER A 256 0.07 -1.76 12.20
C SER A 256 0.36 -3.04 12.97
N LEU A 257 0.03 -4.21 12.41
CA LEU A 257 0.40 -5.51 13.01
C LEU A 257 1.91 -5.61 13.26
N GLU A 258 2.72 -5.31 12.26
CA GLU A 258 4.17 -5.28 12.43
C GLU A 258 4.62 -4.28 13.50
N ARG A 259 4.01 -3.09 13.55
CA ARG A 259 4.35 -2.06 14.53
C ARG A 259 4.09 -2.54 15.96
N GLU A 260 2.96 -3.19 16.20
CA GLU A 260 2.62 -3.72 17.52
C GLU A 260 3.48 -4.94 17.89
N ILE A 261 3.80 -5.83 16.94
CA ILE A 261 4.80 -6.91 17.14
C ILE A 261 6.15 -6.31 17.54
N GLY A 262 6.62 -5.28 16.83
CA GLY A 262 7.87 -4.59 17.16
C GLY A 262 7.83 -3.92 18.52
N ARG A 263 6.68 -3.39 18.96
CA ARG A 263 6.52 -2.84 20.30
C ARG A 263 6.61 -3.91 21.38
N ALA A 264 5.99 -5.08 21.15
CA ALA A 264 6.07 -6.21 22.05
C ALA A 264 7.52 -6.71 22.21
N LEU A 265 8.23 -6.89 21.09
CA LEU A 265 9.64 -7.32 21.11
C LEU A 265 10.58 -6.27 21.70
N ARG A 266 10.33 -4.98 21.51
CA ARG A 266 11.11 -3.92 22.19
C ARG A 266 10.96 -3.99 23.71
N SER A 267 9.77 -4.28 24.22
CA SER A 267 9.56 -4.49 25.65
C SER A 267 10.39 -5.67 26.17
N ALA A 268 10.40 -6.79 25.43
CA ALA A 268 11.23 -7.94 25.78
C ALA A 268 12.74 -7.60 25.72
N ALA A 269 13.18 -6.83 24.72
CA ALA A 269 14.56 -6.40 24.60
C ALA A 269 15.03 -5.58 25.80
N VAL A 270 14.19 -4.71 26.36
CA VAL A 270 14.51 -3.92 27.56
C VAL A 270 14.74 -4.84 28.76
N GLU A 271 13.82 -5.77 29.03
CA GLU A 271 13.95 -6.72 30.14
C GLU A 271 15.22 -7.59 30.06
N ILE A 272 15.57 -8.02 28.85
CA ILE A 272 16.78 -8.82 28.59
C ILE A 272 18.04 -7.95 28.75
N ALA A 273 18.04 -6.72 28.22
CA ALA A 273 19.17 -5.80 28.31
C ALA A 273 19.45 -5.37 29.76
N GLU A 274 18.41 -5.26 30.58
CA GLU A 274 18.54 -5.01 32.02
C GLU A 274 18.94 -6.24 32.83
N GLY A 275 19.04 -7.42 32.20
CA GLY A 275 19.47 -8.66 32.85
C GLY A 275 18.42 -9.27 33.78
N ARG A 276 17.15 -8.86 33.68
CA ARG A 276 16.06 -9.40 34.52
C ARG A 276 15.70 -10.83 34.14
N THR A 277 15.88 -11.19 32.87
CA THR A 277 15.70 -12.54 32.34
C THR A 277 16.59 -12.79 31.13
N ALA A 278 16.93 -14.06 30.88
CA ALA A 278 17.73 -14.47 29.72
C ALA A 278 16.87 -14.69 28.47
N ALA A 279 15.59 -15.05 28.64
CA ALA A 279 14.64 -15.29 27.56
C ALA A 279 13.22 -14.93 27.97
N ILE A 280 12.40 -14.50 27.01
CA ILE A 280 11.00 -14.08 27.21
C ILE A 280 10.10 -14.76 26.20
N ARG A 281 9.01 -15.32 26.70
CA ARG A 281 7.89 -15.78 25.88
C ARG A 281 6.69 -14.88 26.15
N ILE A 282 6.18 -14.24 25.11
CA ILE A 282 5.03 -13.33 25.16
C ILE A 282 3.77 -14.12 24.84
N ASP A 283 2.88 -14.24 25.83
CA ASP A 283 1.57 -14.88 25.70
C ASP A 283 0.45 -13.82 25.64
N ALA A 284 -0.78 -14.25 25.34
CA ALA A 284 -1.94 -13.37 25.22
C ALA A 284 -2.21 -12.57 26.51
N GLY A 285 -1.94 -13.15 27.67
CA GLY A 285 -2.09 -12.49 28.97
C GLY A 285 -1.12 -11.33 29.19
N ASP A 286 0.03 -11.32 28.52
CA ASP A 286 1.06 -10.28 28.68
C ASP A 286 0.74 -9.02 27.86
N LEU A 287 -0.14 -9.14 26.84
CA LEU A 287 -0.43 -8.07 25.89
C LEU A 287 -0.98 -6.82 26.59
N GLY A 288 -1.84 -6.97 27.60
CA GLY A 288 -2.39 -5.86 28.36
C GLY A 288 -1.31 -5.03 29.07
N THR A 289 -0.31 -5.71 29.63
CA THR A 289 0.82 -5.07 30.33
C THR A 289 1.77 -4.39 29.35
N ILE A 290 2.03 -5.02 28.20
CA ILE A 290 3.04 -4.57 27.23
C ILE A 290 2.49 -3.50 26.27
N LEU A 291 1.31 -3.75 25.71
CA LEU A 291 0.68 -2.90 24.69
C LEU A 291 -0.33 -1.92 25.28
N GLY A 292 -0.75 -2.12 26.53
CA GLY A 292 -1.79 -1.34 27.19
C GLY A 292 -3.18 -1.92 26.98
N PRO A 293 -4.25 -1.18 27.31
CA PRO A 293 -5.62 -1.65 27.17
C PRO A 293 -5.96 -2.01 25.73
N GLU A 294 -6.88 -2.97 25.56
CA GLU A 294 -7.43 -3.32 24.24
C GLU A 294 -7.99 -2.08 23.55
N ARG A 295 -7.69 -1.94 22.25
CA ARG A 295 -8.05 -0.74 21.47
C ARG A 295 -9.31 -0.95 20.64
N PHE A 296 -9.58 -2.20 20.27
CA PHE A 296 -10.68 -2.57 19.41
C PHE A 296 -11.48 -3.68 20.08
N ASP A 297 -12.77 -3.42 20.25
CA ASP A 297 -13.74 -4.43 20.61
C ASP A 297 -14.34 -5.07 19.36
N ASN A 298 -14.59 -6.37 19.42
CA ASN A 298 -15.24 -7.10 18.33
C ASN A 298 -16.77 -6.82 18.37
N GLU A 299 -17.16 -5.59 18.04
CA GLU A 299 -18.54 -5.07 18.18
C GLU A 299 -19.57 -5.70 17.22
N VAL A 300 -19.13 -6.46 16.21
CA VAL A 300 -19.97 -7.00 15.12
C VAL A 300 -21.10 -7.88 15.62
N ALA A 301 -20.90 -8.64 16.70
CA ALA A 301 -21.92 -9.52 17.25
C ALA A 301 -22.86 -8.83 18.26
N MET A 302 -22.43 -7.76 18.95
CA MET A 302 -23.21 -7.15 20.03
C MET A 302 -24.25 -6.13 19.55
N ARG A 303 -24.03 -5.47 18.41
CA ARG A 303 -24.93 -4.38 17.95
C ARG A 303 -26.11 -4.85 17.09
N THR A 304 -26.00 -5.97 16.36
CA THR A 304 -27.10 -6.50 15.54
C THR A 304 -28.27 -7.06 16.34
N THR A 305 -28.09 -7.30 17.64
CA THR A 305 -29.17 -7.72 18.55
C THR A 305 -30.05 -6.56 19.01
N VAL A 306 -29.68 -5.30 18.73
CA VAL A 306 -30.46 -4.11 19.11
C VAL A 306 -31.41 -3.73 17.97
N PRO A 307 -32.74 -3.72 18.18
CA PRO A 307 -33.69 -3.21 17.20
C PRO A 307 -33.35 -1.77 16.78
N GLY A 308 -33.35 -1.51 15.48
CA GLY A 308 -32.97 -0.21 14.93
C GLY A 308 -31.52 -0.10 14.50
N VAL A 309 -30.69 -1.13 14.68
CA VAL A 309 -29.31 -1.13 14.17
C VAL A 309 -29.17 -2.13 13.01
N ALA A 310 -28.61 -1.67 11.89
CA ALA A 310 -28.31 -2.50 10.73
C ALA A 310 -26.82 -2.48 10.40
N THR A 311 -26.26 -3.64 10.05
CA THR A 311 -24.87 -3.75 9.59
C THR A 311 -24.77 -3.34 8.12
N GLY A 312 -23.98 -2.31 7.84
CA GLY A 312 -23.58 -1.88 6.51
C GLY A 312 -22.14 -2.27 6.22
N LEU A 313 -21.84 -2.55 4.95
CA LEU A 313 -20.48 -2.69 4.45
C LEU A 313 -20.10 -1.40 3.72
N ALA A 314 -19.00 -0.78 4.14
CA ALA A 314 -18.42 0.37 3.47
C ALA A 314 -17.13 -0.04 2.77
N TRP A 315 -16.89 0.53 1.59
CA TRP A 315 -15.59 0.45 0.95
C TRP A 315 -14.86 1.77 1.17
N THR A 316 -13.66 1.69 1.71
CA THR A 316 -12.75 2.82 1.85
C THR A 316 -11.47 2.54 1.05
N PRO A 317 -10.70 3.58 0.68
CA PRO A 317 -9.37 3.41 0.08
C PRO A 317 -8.40 2.52 0.88
N VAL A 318 -8.62 2.36 2.19
CA VAL A 318 -7.77 1.54 3.07
C VAL A 318 -8.33 0.14 3.31
N GLY A 319 -9.47 -0.21 2.70
CA GLY A 319 -10.10 -1.53 2.78
C GLY A 319 -11.62 -1.47 2.95
N GLY A 320 -12.24 -2.64 3.07
CA GLY A 320 -13.63 -2.74 3.51
C GLY A 320 -13.74 -2.48 5.01
N ASP A 321 -14.77 -1.76 5.43
CA ASP A 321 -15.12 -1.57 6.84
C ASP A 321 -16.58 -1.93 7.09
N ILE A 322 -16.89 -2.24 8.35
CA ILE A 322 -18.24 -2.52 8.80
C ILE A 322 -18.75 -1.26 9.50
N LEU A 323 -19.86 -0.72 9.01
CA LEU A 323 -20.55 0.40 9.64
C LEU A 323 -21.84 -0.09 10.27
N PHE A 324 -22.26 0.56 11.35
CA PHE A 324 -23.59 0.36 11.91
C PHE A 324 -24.43 1.58 11.56
N VAL A 325 -25.54 1.34 10.87
CA VAL A 325 -26.55 2.35 10.61
C VAL A 325 -27.59 2.22 11.72
N GLU A 326 -27.71 3.25 12.54
CA GLU A 326 -28.63 3.28 13.67
C GLU A 326 -29.84 4.11 13.28
N ALA A 327 -31.03 3.62 13.57
CA ALA A 327 -32.29 4.28 13.29
C ALA A 327 -33.14 4.26 14.57
N THR A 328 -33.37 5.45 15.13
CA THR A 328 -34.17 5.61 16.34
C THR A 328 -35.49 6.30 16.02
N ARG A 329 -36.56 5.78 16.62
CA ARG A 329 -37.89 6.39 16.58
C ARG A 329 -38.11 7.23 17.84
N ILE A 330 -38.48 8.49 17.66
CA ILE A 330 -38.87 9.40 18.74
C ILE A 330 -40.27 9.97 18.48
N PRO A 331 -41.07 10.29 19.51
CA PRO A 331 -42.35 10.98 19.31
C PRO A 331 -42.15 12.31 18.57
N GLY A 332 -42.94 12.57 17.53
CA GLY A 332 -42.71 13.70 16.61
C GLY A 332 -43.85 13.93 15.62
N SER A 333 -43.52 14.57 14.50
CA SER A 333 -44.46 14.98 13.45
C SER A 333 -44.23 14.30 12.10
N GLY A 334 -43.45 13.22 12.07
CA GLY A 334 -43.21 12.42 10.86
C GLY A 334 -41.95 12.81 10.08
N ARG A 335 -41.01 13.54 10.70
CA ARG A 335 -39.79 14.02 10.05
C ARG A 335 -38.71 12.95 9.99
N LEU A 336 -37.88 13.02 8.95
CA LEU A 336 -36.64 12.26 8.83
C LEU A 336 -35.47 13.17 9.17
N ILE A 337 -34.72 12.82 10.22
CA ILE A 337 -33.52 13.52 10.67
C ILE A 337 -32.33 12.66 10.26
N LEU A 338 -31.35 13.25 9.57
CA LEU A 338 -30.19 12.55 9.05
C LEU A 338 -28.92 13.17 9.64
N THR A 339 -28.08 12.36 10.29
CA THR A 339 -26.82 12.78 10.92
C THR A 339 -25.63 11.93 10.45
N GLY A 340 -24.40 12.29 10.85
CA GLY A 340 -23.20 11.52 10.48
C GLY A 340 -22.46 12.00 9.22
N GLN A 341 -22.54 13.29 8.89
CA GLN A 341 -21.83 13.89 7.73
C GLN A 341 -22.15 13.22 6.38
N LEU A 342 -23.40 12.81 6.20
CA LEU A 342 -23.86 12.16 4.97
C LEU A 342 -23.77 13.11 3.75
N GLY A 343 -23.22 12.62 2.66
CA GLY A 343 -23.28 13.27 1.35
C GLY A 343 -24.69 13.23 0.75
N ASP A 344 -24.95 14.02 -0.29
CA ASP A 344 -26.32 14.17 -0.83
C ASP A 344 -26.89 12.87 -1.40
N VAL A 345 -26.05 12.03 -2.01
CA VAL A 345 -26.46 10.69 -2.49
C VAL A 345 -26.96 9.80 -1.36
N MET A 346 -26.33 9.87 -0.18
CA MET A 346 -26.77 9.10 0.99
C MET A 346 -28.06 9.64 1.59
N LYS A 347 -28.27 10.96 1.57
CA LYS A 347 -29.54 11.57 2.00
C LYS A 347 -30.70 11.15 1.12
N GLU A 348 -30.48 11.14 -0.21
CA GLU A 348 -31.47 10.66 -1.17
C GLU A 348 -31.79 9.17 -0.95
N SER A 349 -30.76 8.35 -0.73
CA SER A 349 -30.94 6.93 -0.42
C SER A 349 -31.79 6.70 0.84
N ALA A 350 -31.57 7.47 1.91
CA ALA A 350 -32.37 7.39 3.12
C ALA A 350 -33.84 7.80 2.92
N GLN A 351 -34.09 8.85 2.11
CA GLN A 351 -35.45 9.27 1.74
C GLN A 351 -36.17 8.19 0.91
N ALA A 352 -35.46 7.58 -0.05
CA ALA A 352 -35.99 6.48 -0.85
C ALA A 352 -36.33 5.26 0.02
N ALA A 353 -35.45 4.90 0.97
CA ALA A 353 -35.69 3.82 1.91
C ALA A 353 -36.94 4.08 2.79
N LEU A 354 -37.10 5.29 3.33
CA LEU A 354 -38.29 5.66 4.11
C LEU A 354 -39.56 5.59 3.25
N SER A 355 -39.49 6.05 2.00
CA SER A 355 -40.62 5.98 1.06
C SER A 355 -41.02 4.53 0.77
N LEU A 356 -40.03 3.64 0.61
CA LEU A 356 -40.26 2.21 0.43
C LEU A 356 -40.95 1.59 1.65
N VAL A 357 -40.51 1.92 2.87
CA VAL A 357 -41.15 1.46 4.12
C VAL A 357 -42.60 1.95 4.19
N LYS A 358 -42.85 3.24 3.93
CA LYS A 358 -44.20 3.82 3.92
C LYS A 358 -45.12 3.18 2.87
N SER A 359 -44.59 2.72 1.74
CA SER A 359 -45.37 2.03 0.71
C SER A 359 -45.73 0.57 1.07
N ARG A 360 -45.10 -0.01 2.11
CA ARG A 360 -45.21 -1.43 2.47
C ARG A 360 -45.68 -1.67 3.91
N LEU A 361 -46.35 -0.70 4.53
CA LEU A 361 -46.74 -0.76 5.94
C LEU A 361 -47.62 -1.96 6.29
N ASP A 362 -48.59 -2.28 5.43
CA ASP A 362 -49.48 -3.43 5.63
C ASP A 362 -48.70 -4.76 5.64
N LEU A 363 -47.71 -4.89 4.77
CA LEU A 363 -46.86 -6.08 4.66
C LEU A 363 -45.89 -6.19 5.85
N LEU A 364 -45.40 -5.06 6.35
CA LEU A 364 -44.52 -4.99 7.52
C LEU A 364 -45.29 -5.00 8.86
N ARG A 365 -46.63 -4.98 8.82
CA ARG A 365 -47.52 -4.93 9.99
C ARG A 365 -47.25 -3.72 10.90
N ILE A 366 -47.00 -2.56 10.29
CA ILE A 366 -46.76 -1.29 10.99
C ILE A 366 -48.00 -0.41 10.85
N ASP A 367 -48.51 0.12 11.97
CA ASP A 367 -49.61 1.07 11.98
C ASP A 367 -49.19 2.40 11.32
N PRO A 368 -49.89 2.88 10.26
CA PRO A 368 -49.59 4.17 9.63
C PRO A 368 -49.58 5.36 10.60
N ALA A 369 -50.48 5.37 11.59
CA ALA A 369 -50.56 6.45 12.57
C ALA A 369 -49.32 6.52 13.47
N LEU A 370 -48.59 5.40 13.61
CA LEU A 370 -47.35 5.34 14.37
C LEU A 370 -46.24 6.18 13.70
N LEU A 371 -46.16 6.14 12.37
CA LEU A 371 -45.13 6.86 11.60
C LEU A 371 -45.44 8.35 11.47
N GLU A 372 -46.71 8.74 11.36
CA GLU A 372 -47.10 10.16 11.32
C GLU A 372 -46.81 10.88 12.64
N LYS A 373 -46.90 10.16 13.76
CA LYS A 373 -46.65 10.69 15.12
C LYS A 373 -45.23 10.46 15.62
N SER A 374 -44.31 10.05 14.75
CA SER A 374 -42.93 9.77 15.14
C SER A 374 -41.95 10.40 14.17
N ASP A 375 -40.91 11.05 14.69
CA ASP A 375 -39.74 11.40 13.90
C ASP A 375 -38.78 10.20 13.88
N ILE A 376 -38.13 9.96 12.74
CA ILE A 376 -37.10 8.94 12.57
C ILE A 376 -35.75 9.65 12.44
N HIS A 377 -34.80 9.26 13.30
CA HIS A 377 -33.43 9.76 13.26
C HIS A 377 -32.52 8.63 12.78
N ILE A 378 -31.80 8.87 11.68
CA ILE A 378 -30.73 8.02 11.13
C ILE A 378 -29.37 8.68 11.30
#